data_AF-A0A819W1M5-F1
#
_entry.id   AF-A0A819W1M5-F1
#
_cell.length_a   1.000
_cell.length_b   1.000
_cell.length_c   1.000
_cell.angle_alpha   90.00
_cell.angle_beta   90.00
_cell.angle_gamma   90.00
#
_symmetry.space_group_name_H-M   'P 1'
#
loop_
_entity.id
_entity.type
_entity.pdbx_description
1 polymer ?
#
loop_
_entity_poly.entity_id
_entity_poly.type
_entity_poly.pdbx_seq_one_letter_code
_entity_poly.pdbx_strand_id
1 'polypeptide(L)'
;MDVMKKHHHKYHGKDKLTEPAVLICQAFDEGSEGVLFYDTVLARFEHFDNANHIQKNKLFSNDVDFIIDGVVHSLTISELFKKFPGRIDSYLYIYRRVEEYLQIIKQSSIFAWLTESKIKPLKEKLFDSLEKIFVEHRGLQPNILIENKDQLTKINIAEHLRSMTKV
;
A
#
# COMPACT_ATOMS: atom_id res chain seq x y z
N MET A 1 -16.29 3.49 -14.60
CA MET A 1 -16.37 4.86 -14.05
C MET A 1 -15.20 4.97 -13.09
N ASP A 2 -14.25 5.85 -13.38
CA ASP A 2 -12.91 5.92 -12.76
C ASP A 2 -13.02 6.32 -11.28
N VAL A 3 -13.01 5.32 -10.38
CA VAL A 3 -13.40 5.49 -8.96
C VAL A 3 -12.41 6.38 -8.21
N MET A 4 -11.14 6.35 -8.63
CA MET A 4 -10.07 7.19 -8.08
C MET A 4 -10.24 8.68 -8.38
N LYS A 5 -10.95 9.09 -9.46
CA LYS A 5 -11.13 10.52 -9.81
C LYS A 5 -11.81 11.36 -8.73
N LYS A 6 -12.65 10.75 -7.87
CA LYS A 6 -13.29 11.47 -6.75
C LYS A 6 -12.35 11.72 -5.55
N HIS A 7 -11.26 10.95 -5.40
CA HIS A 7 -10.27 11.15 -4.32
C HIS A 7 -9.14 12.13 -4.70
N HIS A 8 -8.96 12.43 -5.99
CA HIS A 8 -8.09 13.52 -6.46
C HIS A 8 -8.49 14.90 -5.92
N HIS A 9 -9.73 15.10 -5.45
CA HIS A 9 -10.22 16.42 -5.02
C HIS A 9 -9.51 16.97 -3.76
N LYS A 10 -8.94 16.10 -2.91
CA LYS A 10 -8.14 16.49 -1.74
C LYS A 10 -6.75 17.06 -2.11
N TYR A 11 -6.29 16.79 -3.33
CA TYR A 11 -4.94 17.11 -3.81
C TYR A 11 -4.95 18.11 -4.99
N HIS A 12 -5.85 19.10 -4.97
CA HIS A 12 -5.85 20.19 -5.94
C HIS A 12 -5.14 21.44 -5.40
N GLY A 13 -4.10 21.93 -6.10
CA GLY A 13 -3.38 23.16 -5.76
C GLY A 13 -1.87 22.97 -5.60
N LYS A 14 -1.26 23.55 -4.54
CA LYS A 14 0.17 23.41 -4.19
C LYS A 14 0.57 21.97 -3.86
N ASP A 15 -0.41 21.08 -3.64
CA ASP A 15 -0.24 19.66 -3.37
C ASP A 15 -0.28 18.83 -4.66
N LYS A 16 0.68 19.08 -5.56
CA LYS A 16 0.83 18.27 -6.76
C LYS A 16 1.22 16.85 -6.38
N LEU A 17 0.59 15.87 -7.01
CA LEU A 17 0.99 14.47 -6.97
C LEU A 17 1.90 14.16 -8.15
N THR A 18 2.84 13.25 -7.95
CA THR A 18 3.64 12.73 -9.07
C THR A 18 2.86 11.65 -9.83
N GLU A 19 3.09 11.55 -11.14
CA GLU A 19 2.50 10.49 -11.97
C GLU A 19 2.77 9.08 -11.40
N PRO A 20 3.98 8.74 -10.91
CA PRO A 20 4.23 7.41 -10.34
C PRO A 20 3.37 7.08 -9.12
N ALA A 21 3.08 8.07 -8.25
CA ALA A 21 2.16 7.87 -7.12
C ALA A 21 0.73 7.59 -7.59
N VAL A 22 0.28 8.30 -8.63
CA VAL A 22 -1.02 8.07 -9.28
C VAL A 22 -1.11 6.67 -9.88
N LEU A 23 -0.05 6.23 -10.58
CA LEU A 23 0.02 4.89 -11.15
C LEU A 23 -0.10 3.80 -10.09
N ILE A 24 0.54 3.95 -8.93
CA ILE A 24 0.38 2.99 -7.82
C ILE A 24 -1.09 2.81 -7.45
N CYS A 25 -1.83 3.92 -7.25
CA CYS A 25 -3.25 3.84 -6.89
C CYS A 25 -4.12 3.28 -8.03
N GLN A 26 -3.82 3.61 -9.29
CA GLN A 26 -4.55 3.05 -10.43
C GLN A 26 -4.45 1.52 -10.54
N ALA A 27 -3.42 0.90 -9.92
CA ALA A 27 -3.27 -0.55 -9.94
C ALA A 27 -4.50 -1.24 -9.33
N PHE A 28 -5.11 -0.65 -8.30
CA PHE A 28 -6.25 -1.25 -7.61
C PHE A 28 -7.47 -1.44 -8.55
N ASP A 29 -7.65 -0.54 -9.51
CA ASP A 29 -8.76 -0.59 -10.46
C ASP A 29 -8.58 -1.69 -11.54
N GLU A 30 -7.36 -2.17 -11.75
CA GLU A 30 -7.05 -3.20 -12.76
C GLU A 30 -7.68 -4.55 -12.43
N GLY A 31 -7.74 -5.45 -13.41
CA GLY A 31 -8.32 -6.79 -13.26
C GLY A 31 -7.34 -7.87 -12.80
N SER A 32 -6.04 -7.58 -12.73
CA SER A 32 -5.00 -8.56 -12.43
C SER A 32 -5.03 -9.03 -10.96
N GLU A 33 -4.67 -10.28 -10.71
CA GLU A 33 -4.54 -10.87 -9.37
C GLU A 33 -3.27 -11.75 -9.29
N GLY A 34 -2.93 -12.22 -8.10
CA GLY A 34 -1.77 -13.06 -7.84
C GLY A 34 -0.45 -12.41 -8.25
N VAL A 35 0.43 -13.23 -8.82
CA VAL A 35 1.79 -12.81 -9.23
C VAL A 35 1.76 -11.65 -10.23
N LEU A 36 0.82 -11.64 -11.19
CA LEU A 36 0.73 -10.57 -12.18
C LEU A 36 0.41 -9.21 -11.54
N PHE A 37 -0.49 -9.20 -10.55
CA PHE A 37 -0.78 -7.97 -9.81
C PHE A 37 0.43 -7.54 -8.97
N TYR A 38 1.09 -8.49 -8.32
CA TYR A 38 2.28 -8.22 -7.53
C TYR A 38 3.42 -7.61 -8.36
N ASP A 39 3.74 -8.20 -9.52
CA ASP A 39 4.78 -7.70 -10.41
C ASP A 39 4.46 -6.27 -10.90
N THR A 40 3.18 -5.99 -11.14
CA THR A 40 2.70 -4.65 -11.52
C THR A 40 2.92 -3.65 -10.38
N VAL A 41 2.54 -4.02 -9.15
CA VAL A 41 2.75 -3.18 -7.96
C VAL A 41 4.25 -2.95 -7.73
N LEU A 42 5.06 -4.01 -7.76
CA LEU A 42 6.50 -3.94 -7.60
C LEU A 42 7.13 -2.95 -8.60
N ALA A 43 6.84 -3.10 -9.89
CA ALA A 43 7.37 -2.21 -10.93
C ALA A 43 6.96 -0.75 -10.72
N ARG A 44 5.74 -0.49 -10.23
CA ARG A 44 5.26 0.87 -9.94
C ARG A 44 5.95 1.49 -8.73
N PHE A 45 6.22 0.71 -7.68
CA PHE A 45 7.00 1.18 -6.54
C PHE A 45 8.47 1.44 -6.92
N GLU A 46 9.08 0.60 -7.75
CA GLU A 46 10.43 0.84 -8.30
C GLU A 46 10.48 2.11 -9.17
N HIS A 47 9.45 2.34 -9.98
CA HIS A 47 9.33 3.57 -10.76
C HIS A 47 9.17 4.82 -9.86
N PHE A 48 8.35 4.72 -8.82
CA PHE A 48 8.16 5.78 -7.83
C PHE A 48 9.46 6.12 -7.09
N ASP A 49 10.24 5.12 -6.67
CA ASP A 49 11.55 5.32 -6.03
C ASP A 49 12.50 6.12 -6.93
N ASN A 50 12.63 5.67 -8.18
CA ASN A 50 13.50 6.30 -9.16
C ASN A 50 13.09 7.76 -9.44
N ALA A 51 11.79 8.01 -9.61
CA ALA A 51 11.27 9.34 -9.87
C ALA A 51 11.49 10.30 -8.69
N ASN A 52 11.30 9.82 -7.45
CA ASN A 52 11.52 10.63 -6.26
C ASN A 52 12.99 10.97 -6.05
N HIS A 53 13.89 10.02 -6.32
CA HIS A 53 15.32 10.27 -6.27
C HIS A 53 15.73 11.39 -7.26
N ILE A 54 15.23 11.34 -8.51
CA ILE A 54 15.49 12.37 -9.53
C ILE A 54 14.93 13.74 -9.09
N GLN A 55 13.73 13.75 -8.51
CA GLN A 55 13.06 14.98 -8.07
C GLN A 55 13.50 15.45 -6.67
N LYS A 56 14.51 14.81 -6.07
CA LYS A 56 15.03 15.11 -4.73
C LYS A 56 13.91 15.15 -3.67
N ASN A 57 12.97 14.21 -3.74
CA ASN A 57 11.88 14.01 -2.79
C ASN A 57 10.93 15.22 -2.60
N LYS A 58 10.85 16.12 -3.58
CA LYS A 58 10.08 17.38 -3.45
C LYS A 58 8.59 17.19 -3.09
N LEU A 59 7.95 16.14 -3.60
CA LEU A 59 6.52 15.84 -3.37
C LEU A 59 6.31 14.55 -2.57
N PHE A 60 7.38 13.96 -2.05
CA PHE A 60 7.40 12.60 -1.50
C PHE A 60 6.38 12.39 -0.38
N SER A 61 6.28 13.33 0.57
CA SER A 61 5.30 13.19 1.67
C SER A 61 3.86 13.23 1.18
N ASN A 62 3.54 14.06 0.19
CA ASN A 62 2.18 14.17 -0.34
C ASN A 62 1.80 12.91 -1.14
N ASP A 63 2.76 12.39 -1.92
CA ASP A 63 2.59 11.15 -2.65
C ASP A 63 2.38 9.95 -1.72
N VAL A 64 3.15 9.85 -0.64
CA VAL A 64 2.99 8.78 0.37
C VAL A 64 1.61 8.87 1.04
N ASP A 65 1.16 10.07 1.40
CA ASP A 65 -0.19 10.26 1.95
C ASP A 65 -1.28 9.82 0.95
N PHE A 66 -1.09 10.14 -0.34
CA PHE A 66 -2.01 9.73 -1.39
C PHE A 66 -2.04 8.22 -1.60
N ILE A 67 -0.88 7.55 -1.55
CA ILE A 67 -0.79 6.09 -1.64
C ILE A 67 -1.53 5.45 -0.46
N ILE A 68 -1.34 5.95 0.77
CA ILE A 68 -2.06 5.47 1.96
C ILE A 68 -3.58 5.59 1.75
N ASP A 69 -4.05 6.77 1.35
CA ASP A 69 -5.48 7.03 1.10
C ASP A 69 -6.03 6.09 0.01
N GLY A 70 -5.27 5.85 -1.07
CA GLY A 70 -5.64 4.95 -2.15
C GLY A 70 -5.77 3.49 -1.71
N VAL A 71 -4.84 3.01 -0.89
CA VAL A 71 -4.89 1.64 -0.35
C VAL A 71 -6.08 1.48 0.59
N VAL A 72 -6.29 2.40 1.53
CA VAL A 72 -7.45 2.36 2.44
C VAL A 72 -8.76 2.39 1.67
N HIS A 73 -8.84 3.20 0.62
CA HIS A 73 -10.00 3.26 -0.27
C HIS A 73 -10.28 1.91 -0.93
N SER A 74 -9.25 1.27 -1.49
CA SER A 74 -9.38 -0.04 -2.16
C SER A 74 -9.86 -1.16 -1.22
N LEU A 75 -9.51 -1.09 0.07
CA LEU A 75 -9.98 -2.00 1.11
C LEU A 75 -11.40 -1.68 1.64
N THR A 76 -11.94 -0.51 1.28
CA THR A 76 -13.25 -0.04 1.75
C THR A 76 -14.34 -0.24 0.69
N ILE A 77 -14.03 0.02 -0.58
CA ILE A 77 -14.98 -0.10 -1.68
C ILE A 77 -15.25 -1.58 -2.00
N SER A 78 -16.54 -1.97 -2.01
CA SER A 78 -16.94 -3.37 -2.16
C SER A 78 -16.42 -4.01 -3.45
N GLU A 79 -16.46 -3.29 -4.56
CA GLU A 79 -16.00 -3.78 -5.86
C GLU A 79 -14.49 -4.09 -5.88
N LEU A 80 -13.69 -3.26 -5.20
CA LEU A 80 -12.25 -3.43 -5.10
C LEU A 80 -11.88 -4.49 -4.05
N PHE A 81 -12.60 -4.49 -2.92
CA PHE A 81 -12.43 -5.45 -1.83
C PHE A 81 -12.65 -6.89 -2.28
N LYS A 82 -13.54 -7.16 -3.24
CA LYS A 82 -13.74 -8.51 -3.81
C LYS A 82 -12.46 -9.13 -4.37
N LYS A 83 -11.51 -8.31 -4.83
CA LYS A 83 -10.22 -8.74 -5.38
C LYS A 83 -9.15 -8.91 -4.29
N PHE A 84 -9.42 -8.47 -3.06
CA PHE A 84 -8.47 -8.49 -1.96
C PHE A 84 -7.88 -9.89 -1.70
N PRO A 85 -8.66 -10.99 -1.66
CA PRO A 85 -8.11 -12.33 -1.41
C PRO A 85 -7.04 -12.76 -2.41
N GLY A 86 -7.19 -12.40 -3.68
CA GLY A 86 -6.23 -12.69 -4.74
C GLY A 86 -5.01 -11.74 -4.76
N ARG A 87 -4.94 -10.76 -3.86
CA ARG A 87 -3.94 -9.67 -3.91
C ARG A 87 -3.20 -9.46 -2.60
N ILE A 88 -3.38 -10.34 -1.62
CA ILE A 88 -2.92 -10.15 -0.24
C ILE A 88 -1.42 -9.87 -0.16
N ASP A 89 -0.60 -10.60 -0.90
CA ASP A 89 0.85 -10.41 -0.97
C ASP A 89 1.23 -9.00 -1.37
N SER A 90 0.49 -8.44 -2.32
CA SER A 90 0.71 -7.08 -2.82
C SER A 90 0.32 -6.06 -1.76
N TYR A 91 -0.77 -6.27 -1.01
CA TYR A 91 -1.14 -5.37 0.10
C TYR A 91 -0.12 -5.41 1.24
N LEU A 92 0.43 -6.59 1.56
CA LEU A 92 1.50 -6.73 2.55
C LEU A 92 2.77 -6.01 2.08
N TYR A 93 3.15 -6.19 0.80
CA TYR A 93 4.26 -5.45 0.20
C TYR A 93 4.05 -3.93 0.26
N ILE A 94 2.88 -3.45 -0.14
CA ILE A 94 2.54 -2.02 -0.12
C ILE A 94 2.62 -1.46 1.31
N TYR A 95 2.08 -2.18 2.29
CA TYR A 95 2.16 -1.79 3.70
C TYR A 95 3.61 -1.65 4.15
N ARG A 96 4.49 -2.62 3.83
CA ARG A 96 5.93 -2.53 4.12
C ARG A 96 6.59 -1.32 3.48
N ARG A 97 6.32 -1.07 2.19
CA ARG A 97 6.89 0.08 1.46
C ARG A 97 6.47 1.41 2.08
N VAL A 98 5.21 1.53 2.48
CA VAL A 98 4.69 2.71 3.18
C VAL A 98 5.39 2.88 4.53
N GLU A 99 5.60 1.81 5.31
CA GLU A 99 6.38 1.87 6.56
C GLU A 99 7.79 2.44 6.32
N GLU A 100 8.48 1.95 5.29
CA GLU A 100 9.83 2.40 4.91
C GLU A 100 9.84 3.89 4.53
N TYR A 101 8.88 4.33 3.71
CA TYR A 101 8.76 5.73 3.30
C TYR A 101 8.49 6.67 4.48
N LEU A 102 7.65 6.25 5.41
CA LEU A 102 7.38 7.04 6.61
C LEU A 102 8.61 7.15 7.51
N GLN A 103 9.48 6.13 7.58
CA GLN A 103 10.76 6.26 8.27
C GLN A 103 11.67 7.29 7.59
N ILE A 104 11.72 7.31 6.24
CA ILE A 104 12.49 8.32 5.49
C ILE A 104 11.95 9.74 5.79
N ILE A 105 10.63 9.92 5.75
CA ILE A 105 9.98 11.20 6.07
C ILE A 105 10.29 11.62 7.52
N LYS A 106 10.22 10.69 8.47
CA LYS A 106 10.57 10.92 9.88
C LYS A 106 12.04 11.31 10.07
N GLN A 107 12.97 10.74 9.32
CA GLN A 107 14.38 11.16 9.38
C GLN A 107 14.58 12.58 8.83
N SER A 108 13.72 13.00 7.89
CA SER A 108 13.75 14.34 7.31
C SER A 108 12.96 15.41 8.08
N SER A 109 12.15 15.03 9.09
CA SER A 109 11.30 15.96 9.86
C SER A 109 11.38 15.69 11.37
N ILE A 110 11.39 16.73 12.20
CA ILE A 110 11.48 16.62 13.67
C ILE A 110 10.21 15.97 14.30
N PHE A 111 9.15 15.70 13.52
CA PHE A 111 7.85 15.29 14.05
C PHE A 111 7.52 13.80 13.82
N ALA A 112 8.13 12.94 14.63
CA ALA A 112 7.89 11.49 14.62
C ALA A 112 6.43 11.05 14.89
N TRP A 113 5.65 11.87 15.60
CA TRP A 113 4.26 11.53 15.96
C TRP A 113 3.30 11.64 14.78
N LEU A 114 3.62 12.48 13.78
CA LEU A 114 2.82 12.64 12.56
C LEU A 114 2.86 11.39 11.66
N THR A 115 3.94 10.60 11.73
CA THR A 115 4.06 9.38 10.90
C THR A 115 3.23 8.22 11.45
N GLU A 116 3.09 8.12 12.77
CA GLU A 116 2.31 7.03 13.39
C GLU A 116 0.80 7.24 13.23
N SER A 117 0.33 8.49 13.28
CA SER A 117 -1.08 8.81 12.99
C SER A 117 -1.46 8.56 11.53
N LYS A 118 -0.51 8.68 10.60
CA LYS A 118 -0.74 8.48 9.16
C LYS A 118 -0.87 7.02 8.74
N ILE A 119 -0.07 6.11 9.31
CA ILE A 119 -0.12 4.69 8.94
C ILE A 119 -1.22 3.92 9.65
N LYS A 120 -1.67 4.40 10.81
CA LYS A 120 -2.66 3.72 11.64
C LYS A 120 -3.94 3.33 10.87
N PRO A 121 -4.58 4.20 10.07
CA PRO A 121 -5.78 3.83 9.29
C PRO A 121 -5.52 2.71 8.29
N LEU A 122 -4.36 2.71 7.64
CA LEU A 122 -3.96 1.63 6.72
C LEU A 122 -3.78 0.32 7.47
N LYS A 123 -3.06 0.34 8.61
CA LYS A 123 -2.80 -0.83 9.44
C LYS A 123 -4.10 -1.46 9.94
N GLU A 124 -4.97 -0.66 10.54
CA GLU A 124 -6.28 -1.12 11.04
C GLU A 124 -7.11 -1.72 9.91
N LYS A 125 -7.23 -1.00 8.78
CA LYS A 125 -8.07 -1.46 7.67
C LYS A 125 -7.54 -2.72 7.01
N LEU A 126 -6.23 -2.87 6.87
CA LEU A 126 -5.60 -4.07 6.32
C LEU A 126 -5.87 -5.28 7.22
N PHE A 127 -5.74 -5.13 8.54
CA PHE A 127 -5.98 -6.24 9.47
C PHE A 127 -7.45 -6.62 9.57
N ASP A 128 -8.36 -5.65 9.64
CA ASP A 128 -9.81 -5.93 9.58
C ASP A 128 -10.17 -6.71 8.31
N SER A 129 -9.52 -6.36 7.20
CA SER A 129 -9.71 -7.04 5.91
C SER A 129 -9.19 -8.47 5.92
N LEU A 130 -7.99 -8.69 6.48
CA LEU A 130 -7.40 -10.02 6.63
C LEU A 130 -8.23 -10.91 7.56
N GLU A 131 -8.68 -10.38 8.71
CA GLU A 131 -9.54 -11.09 9.65
C GLU A 131 -10.86 -11.49 8.99
N LYS A 132 -11.50 -10.55 8.28
CA LYS A 132 -12.75 -10.83 7.56
C LYS A 132 -12.60 -11.98 6.56
N ILE A 133 -11.54 -11.97 5.74
CA ILE A 133 -11.28 -13.05 4.79
C ILE A 133 -10.99 -14.36 5.53
N PHE A 134 -10.20 -14.32 6.60
CA PHE A 134 -9.90 -15.51 7.38
C PHE A 134 -11.17 -16.16 7.93
N VAL A 135 -12.07 -15.36 8.53
CA VAL A 135 -13.35 -15.83 9.07
C VAL A 135 -14.27 -16.35 7.95
N GLU A 136 -14.42 -15.60 6.86
CA GLU A 136 -15.28 -15.95 5.73
C GLU A 136 -14.88 -17.29 5.07
N HIS A 137 -13.58 -17.52 4.95
CA HIS A 137 -13.02 -18.74 4.35
C HIS A 137 -12.67 -19.83 5.37
N ARG A 138 -13.07 -19.66 6.64
CA ARG A 138 -12.80 -20.62 7.74
C ARG A 138 -11.31 -20.99 7.84
N GLY A 139 -10.44 -20.02 7.60
CA GLY A 139 -8.99 -20.16 7.65
C GLY A 139 -8.33 -20.83 6.44
N LEU A 140 -9.09 -21.15 5.38
CA LEU A 140 -8.51 -21.63 4.10
C LEU A 140 -7.85 -20.51 3.28
N GLN A 141 -8.10 -19.25 3.67
CA GLN A 141 -7.48 -18.02 3.19
C GLN A 141 -7.24 -17.13 4.42
N PRO A 142 -6.33 -16.15 4.38
CA PRO A 142 -5.54 -15.69 3.23
C PRO A 142 -4.39 -16.64 2.84
N ASN A 143 -4.15 -16.81 1.53
CA ASN A 143 -3.00 -17.57 1.03
C ASN A 143 -1.99 -16.62 0.39
N ILE A 144 -0.72 -16.87 0.67
CA ILE A 144 0.39 -16.23 -0.05
C ILE A 144 0.52 -16.95 -1.40
N LEU A 145 0.36 -16.20 -2.49
CA LEU A 145 0.32 -16.71 -3.87
C LEU A 145 1.69 -16.63 -4.55
N ILE A 146 2.61 -15.84 -4.00
CA ILE A 146 3.99 -15.76 -4.47
C ILE A 146 4.80 -16.92 -3.92
N GLU A 147 5.40 -17.69 -4.82
CA GLU A 147 6.30 -18.80 -4.46
C GLU A 147 7.79 -18.43 -4.57
N ASN A 148 8.09 -17.30 -5.22
CA ASN A 148 9.47 -16.84 -5.43
C ASN A 148 10.07 -16.32 -4.11
N LYS A 149 11.15 -16.96 -3.65
CA LYS A 149 11.83 -16.62 -2.39
C LYS A 149 12.36 -15.19 -2.35
N ASP A 150 12.87 -14.66 -3.46
CA ASP A 150 13.41 -13.30 -3.53
C ASP A 150 12.30 -12.24 -3.49
N GLN A 151 11.10 -12.56 -3.99
CA GLN A 151 9.93 -11.70 -3.85
C GLN A 151 9.35 -11.78 -2.44
N LEU A 152 9.33 -12.98 -1.83
CA LEU A 152 8.89 -13.17 -0.44
C LEU A 152 9.76 -12.44 0.58
N THR A 153 11.08 -12.37 0.35
CA THR A 153 11.99 -11.60 1.22
C THR A 153 11.72 -10.10 1.15
N LYS A 154 11.29 -9.57 -0.01
CA LYS A 154 10.86 -8.16 -0.15
C LYS A 154 9.57 -7.85 0.62
N ILE A 155 8.71 -8.84 0.85
CA ILE A 155 7.49 -8.70 1.66
C ILE A 155 7.82 -8.75 3.16
N ASN A 156 8.88 -9.48 3.54
CA ASN A 156 9.36 -9.61 4.91
C ASN A 156 8.25 -9.97 5.93
N ILE A 157 7.44 -10.98 5.57
CA ILE A 157 6.27 -11.44 6.33
C ILE A 157 6.62 -11.72 7.80
N ALA A 158 7.79 -12.28 8.08
CA ALA A 158 8.20 -12.61 9.45
C ALA A 158 8.31 -11.37 10.36
N GLU A 159 8.77 -10.23 9.85
CA GLU A 159 8.84 -8.98 10.61
C GLU A 159 7.44 -8.39 10.82
N HIS A 160 6.52 -8.55 9.85
CA HIS A 160 5.12 -8.18 10.01
C HIS A 160 4.40 -9.04 11.05
N LEU A 161 4.60 -10.36 11.08
CA LEU A 161 4.03 -11.21 12.11
C LEU A 161 4.52 -10.84 13.52
N ARG A 162 5.80 -10.46 13.64
CA ARG A 162 6.40 -10.02 14.91
C ARG A 162 5.89 -8.66 15.37
N SER A 163 5.60 -7.73 14.46
CA SER A 163 5.01 -6.43 14.83
C SER A 163 3.54 -6.54 15.26
N MET A 164 2.87 -7.66 14.93
CA MET A 164 1.55 -8.03 15.45
C MET A 164 1.60 -8.65 16.85
N THR A 165 2.66 -9.38 17.18
CA THR A 165 2.88 -9.95 18.52
C THR A 165 3.56 -8.94 19.45
N LYS A 166 2.85 -7.84 19.75
CA LYS A 166 3.06 -7.13 21.01
C LYS A 166 2.03 -7.64 22.02
N VAL A 167 2.31 -8.82 22.56
CA VAL A 167 1.78 -9.30 23.84
C VAL A 167 2.91 -9.22 24.84
#